data_AF-A0A7S4MCD6-F1
#
_entry.id   AF-A0A7S4MCD6-F1
#
_cell.length_a   1.000
_cell.length_b   1.000
_cell.length_c   1.000
_cell.angle_alpha   90.00
_cell.angle_beta   90.00
_cell.angle_gamma   90.00
#
_symmetry.space_group_name_H-M   'P 1'
#
loop_
_entity.id
_entity.type
_entity.pdbx_description
1 polymer ?
#
loop_
_entity_poly.entity_id
_entity_poly.type
_entity_poly.pdbx_seq_one_letter_code
_entity_poly.pdbx_strand_id
1 'polypeptide(L)'
;ITSSTGATPSIGIFGLIDLGRNILKINKLAETVPLEEPWKAANASKLDSTTVYQWAEKESYSNRTKKLLSIAVKAVFGCELCEISMLYFLFYVKSNRSIQYLTEIEN
;
A
#
# COMPACT_ATOMS: atom_id res chain seq x y z
N ILE A 1 -33.62 -13.59 3.25
CA ILE A 1 -32.16 -13.70 2.98
C ILE A 1 -31.85 -12.72 1.84
N THR A 2 -31.65 -11.45 2.16
CA THR A 2 -31.33 -10.42 1.16
C THR A 2 -29.83 -10.42 0.93
N SER A 3 -29.41 -11.03 -0.18
CA SER A 3 -28.02 -11.01 -0.63
C SER A 3 -27.65 -9.60 -1.05
N SER A 4 -27.06 -8.82 -0.15
CA SER A 4 -26.37 -7.58 -0.52
C SER A 4 -25.12 -7.98 -1.28
N THR A 5 -25.24 -8.04 -2.60
CA THR A 5 -24.12 -8.17 -3.52
C THR A 5 -23.32 -6.88 -3.45
N GLY A 6 -22.49 -6.75 -2.41
CA GLY A 6 -21.43 -5.77 -2.39
C GLY A 6 -20.63 -6.01 -3.66
N ALA A 7 -20.61 -5.02 -4.55
CA ALA A 7 -19.94 -5.11 -5.83
C ALA A 7 -18.42 -5.19 -5.60
N THR A 8 -17.92 -6.37 -5.24
CA THR A 8 -16.50 -6.69 -5.36
C THR A 8 -16.17 -6.51 -6.83
N PRO A 9 -15.30 -5.55 -7.19
CA PRO A 9 -14.94 -5.36 -8.58
C PRO A 9 -14.40 -6.68 -9.12
N SER A 10 -15.09 -7.28 -10.09
CA SER A 10 -14.63 -8.50 -10.77
C SER A 10 -13.32 -8.16 -11.48
N ILE A 11 -12.20 -8.40 -10.79
CA ILE A 11 -10.89 -7.92 -11.25
C ILE A 11 -10.33 -8.82 -12.36
N GLY A 12 -10.92 -10.00 -12.57
CA GLY A 12 -10.43 -11.04 -13.48
C GLY A 12 -9.16 -11.71 -12.96
N ILE A 13 -8.86 -12.93 -13.41
CA ILE A 13 -7.71 -13.71 -12.91
C ILE A 13 -6.37 -12.97 -13.09
N PHE A 14 -6.18 -12.29 -14.23
CA PHE A 14 -4.98 -11.49 -14.49
C PHE A 14 -4.85 -10.29 -13.56
N GLY A 15 -5.97 -9.66 -13.18
CA GLY A 15 -5.97 -8.58 -12.20
C GLY A 15 -5.63 -9.07 -10.79
N LEU A 16 -6.06 -10.28 -10.40
CA LEU A 16 -5.72 -10.87 -9.11
C LEU A 16 -4.23 -11.16 -9.01
N ILE A 17 -3.65 -11.74 -10.06
CA ILE A 17 -2.22 -12.04 -10.12
C ILE A 17 -1.39 -10.73 -10.04
N ASP A 18 -1.78 -9.71 -10.81
CA ASP A 18 -1.11 -8.41 -10.80
C ASP A 18 -1.20 -7.72 -9.43
N LEU A 19 -2.39 -7.74 -8.81
CA LEU A 19 -2.59 -7.22 -7.46
C LEU A 19 -1.74 -7.97 -6.42
N GLY A 20 -1.74 -9.31 -6.45
CA GLY A 20 -0.93 -10.12 -5.55
C GLY A 20 0.56 -9.83 -5.68
N ARG A 21 1.06 -9.71 -6.93
CA ARG A 21 2.45 -9.34 -7.19
C ARG A 21 2.79 -7.94 -6.64
N ASN A 22 1.89 -6.97 -6.80
CA ASN A 22 2.09 -5.63 -6.28
C ASN A 22 2.10 -5.60 -4.75
N ILE A 23 1.19 -6.32 -4.08
CA ILE A 23 1.17 -6.45 -2.62
C ILE A 23 2.50 -7.03 -2.11
N LEU A 24 3.00 -8.10 -2.74
CA LEU A 24 4.29 -8.71 -2.37
C LEU A 24 5.46 -7.72 -2.54
N LYS A 25 5.47 -6.96 -3.63
CA LYS A 25 6.51 -5.93 -3.88
C LYS A 25 6.44 -4.79 -2.85
N ILE A 26 5.24 -4.29 -2.54
CA ILE A 26 5.03 -3.25 -1.53
C ILE A 26 5.53 -3.74 -0.18
N ASN A 27 5.13 -4.94 0.25
CA ASN A 27 5.57 -5.50 1.53
C ASN A 27 7.08 -5.64 1.59
N LYS A 28 7.72 -6.17 0.53
CA LYS A 28 9.18 -6.30 0.47
C LYS A 28 9.89 -4.94 0.53
N LEU A 29 9.35 -3.92 -0.14
CA LEU A 29 9.90 -2.56 -0.08
C LEU A 29 9.69 -1.94 1.30
N ALA A 30 8.54 -2.18 1.93
CA ALA A 30 8.23 -1.68 3.27
C ALA A 30 9.24 -2.21 4.30
N GLU A 31 9.65 -3.49 4.21
CA GLU A 31 10.68 -4.04 5.10
C GLU A 31 12.00 -3.24 5.07
N THR A 32 12.34 -2.58 3.96
CA THR A 32 13.56 -1.77 3.81
C THR A 32 13.49 -0.38 4.47
N VAL A 33 12.30 0.04 4.91
CA VAL A 33 12.09 1.36 5.53
C VAL A 33 12.18 1.22 7.06
N PRO A 34 13.12 1.88 7.75
CA PRO A 34 13.17 1.88 9.22
C PRO A 34 11.96 2.64 9.80
N LEU A 35 11.39 2.15 10.90
CA LEU A 35 10.20 2.75 11.53
C LEU A 35 10.52 4.06 12.27
N GLU A 36 11.65 4.10 13.00
CA GLU A 36 12.03 5.29 13.78
C GLU A 36 12.49 6.45 12.89
N GLU A 37 13.18 6.15 11.79
CA GLU A 37 13.84 7.16 10.97
C GLU A 37 13.67 6.88 9.46
N PRO A 38 12.43 6.89 8.92
CA PRO A 38 12.14 6.46 7.55
C PRO A 38 12.96 7.21 6.47
N TRP A 39 13.34 8.46 6.73
CA TRP A 39 14.23 9.26 5.87
C TRP A 39 15.67 8.72 5.75
N LYS A 40 16.10 7.78 6.61
CA LYS A 40 17.40 7.10 6.51
C LYS A 40 17.37 5.80 5.69
N ALA A 41 16.22 5.40 5.13
CA ALA A 41 16.18 4.24 4.23
C ALA A 41 17.17 4.41 3.06
N ALA A 42 17.76 3.31 2.57
CA ALA A 42 18.80 3.34 1.54
C ALA A 42 18.42 4.10 0.25
N ASN A 43 17.12 4.20 -0.06
CA ASN A 43 16.59 4.94 -1.20
C ASN A 43 15.57 6.02 -0.79
N ALA A 44 15.64 6.54 0.45
CA ALA A 44 14.63 7.42 1.01
C ALA A 44 14.31 8.62 0.12
N SER A 45 15.32 9.38 -0.33
CA SER A 45 15.10 10.55 -1.19
C SER A 45 14.35 10.21 -2.48
N LYS A 46 14.70 9.09 -3.14
CA LYS A 46 14.03 8.64 -4.37
C LYS A 46 12.60 8.17 -4.12
N LEU A 47 12.40 7.43 -3.01
CA LEU A 47 11.07 6.97 -2.62
C LEU A 47 10.18 8.15 -2.24
N ASP A 48 10.74 9.16 -1.58
CA ASP A 48 9.99 10.33 -1.13
C ASP A 48 9.61 11.25 -2.29
N SER A 49 10.48 11.36 -3.30
CA SER A 49 10.19 12.09 -4.54
C SER A 49 9.27 11.34 -5.51
N THR A 50 8.91 10.09 -5.21
CA THR A 50 8.05 9.26 -6.06
C THR A 50 6.68 9.15 -5.42
N THR A 51 5.62 9.44 -6.16
CA THR A 51 4.25 9.23 -5.68
C THR A 51 3.84 7.76 -5.80
N VAL A 52 2.86 7.31 -5.01
CA VAL A 52 2.31 5.95 -5.15
C VAL A 52 1.73 5.75 -6.56
N TYR A 53 1.18 6.80 -7.18
CA TYR A 53 0.74 6.78 -8.57
C TYR A 53 1.88 6.44 -9.53
N GLN A 54 3.00 7.17 -9.46
CA GLN A 54 4.16 6.95 -10.34
C GLN A 54 4.76 5.55 -10.16
N TRP A 55 4.81 5.06 -8.92
CA TRP A 55 5.22 3.69 -8.64
C TRP A 55 4.25 2.67 -9.26
N ALA A 56 2.95 2.86 -9.09
CA ALA A 56 1.93 1.95 -9.61
C ALA A 56 1.85 1.95 -11.14
N GLU A 57 2.10 3.08 -11.80
CA GLU A 57 2.21 3.18 -13.26
C GLU A 57 3.36 2.34 -13.81
N LYS A 58 4.49 2.33 -13.10
CA LYS A 58 5.67 1.54 -13.50
C LYS A 58 5.49 0.05 -13.21
N GLU A 59 4.89 -0.28 -12.07
CA GLU A 59 4.89 -1.65 -11.57
C GLU A 59 3.65 -2.44 -11.97
N SER A 60 2.46 -1.84 -12.09
CA SER A 60 1.19 -2.54 -12.32
C SER A 60 0.86 -2.69 -13.81
N TYR A 61 0.44 -3.89 -14.22
CA TYR A 61 0.01 -4.14 -15.60
C TYR A 61 -1.48 -3.94 -15.83
N SER A 62 -2.30 -3.97 -14.77
CA SER A 62 -3.76 -3.86 -14.87
C SER A 62 -4.30 -2.53 -14.36
N ASN A 63 -5.09 -1.84 -15.19
CA ASN A 63 -5.83 -0.64 -14.77
C ASN A 63 -6.79 -0.91 -13.61
N ARG A 64 -7.30 -2.14 -13.48
CA ARG A 64 -8.16 -2.52 -12.35
C ARG A 64 -7.37 -2.60 -11.05
N THR A 65 -6.13 -3.11 -11.08
CA THR A 65 -5.23 -3.12 -9.92
C THR A 65 -4.94 -1.70 -9.44
N LYS A 66 -4.61 -0.79 -10.37
CA LYS A 66 -4.38 0.63 -10.07
C LYS A 66 -5.62 1.29 -9.45
N LYS A 67 -6.82 0.96 -9.97
CA LYS A 67 -8.09 1.45 -9.41
C LYS A 67 -8.35 0.93 -8.00
N LEU A 68 -8.09 -0.35 -7.73
CA LEU A 68 -8.22 -0.89 -6.37
C LEU A 68 -7.21 -0.25 -5.41
N LEU A 69 -5.96 -0.06 -5.84
CA LEU A 69 -4.97 0.65 -5.04
C LEU A 69 -5.41 2.09 -4.74
N SER A 70 -5.97 2.79 -5.72
CA SER A 70 -6.55 4.13 -5.54
C SER A 70 -7.69 4.13 -4.52
N ILE A 71 -8.62 3.18 -4.60
CA ILE A 71 -9.72 3.04 -3.62
C ILE A 71 -9.15 2.79 -2.22
N ALA A 72 -8.18 1.88 -2.08
CA ALA A 72 -7.56 1.57 -0.80
C ALA A 72 -6.84 2.79 -0.21
N VAL A 73 -6.05 3.51 -1.02
CA VAL A 73 -5.34 4.71 -0.56
C VAL A 73 -6.31 5.82 -0.16
N LYS A 74 -7.36 6.09 -0.93
CA LYS A 74 -8.41 7.05 -0.54
C LYS A 74 -9.08 6.66 0.76
N ALA A 75 -9.37 5.38 0.96
CA ALA A 75 -10.04 4.89 2.16
C ALA A 75 -9.17 5.03 3.42
N VAL A 76 -7.85 4.83 3.31
CA VAL A 76 -6.92 4.85 4.45
C VAL A 76 -6.35 6.24 4.72
N PHE A 77 -5.97 6.97 3.68
CA PHE A 77 -5.24 8.24 3.77
C PHE A 77 -6.09 9.47 3.43
N GLY A 78 -7.27 9.29 2.84
CA GLY A 78 -8.14 10.40 2.43
C GLY A 78 -7.61 11.20 1.23
N CYS A 79 -6.60 10.70 0.51
CA CYS A 79 -5.97 11.40 -0.61
C CYS A 79 -5.87 10.52 -1.88
N GLU A 80 -5.53 11.14 -3.00
CA GLU A 80 -5.25 10.46 -4.27
C GLU A 80 -3.85 9.84 -4.30
N LEU A 81 -3.63 8.88 -5.21
CA LEU A 81 -2.33 8.22 -5.38
C LEU A 81 -1.19 9.17 -5.76
N CYS A 82 -1.50 10.27 -6.43
CA CYS A 82 -0.53 11.29 -6.84
C CYS A 82 -0.18 12.27 -5.72
N GLU A 83 -0.88 12.23 -4.59
CA GLU A 83 -0.70 13.16 -3.47
C GLU A 83 0.14 12.56 -2.33
N ILE A 84 0.38 11.25 -2.38
CA ILE A 84 1.10 10.53 -1.32
C ILE A 84 2.49 10.07 -1.80
N SER A 85 3.50 10.42 -0.99
CA SER A 85 4.87 9.94 -1.13
C SER A 85 4.94 8.42 -0.96
N MET A 86 5.71 7.74 -1.82
CA MET A 86 5.93 6.30 -1.72
C MET A 86 6.70 5.96 -0.45
N LEU A 87 7.62 6.81 0.01
CA LEU A 87 8.31 6.61 1.28
C LEU A 87 7.32 6.60 2.45
N TYR A 88 6.45 7.60 2.53
CA TYR A 88 5.44 7.69 3.59
C TYR A 88 4.44 6.52 3.53
N PHE A 89 4.00 6.14 2.34
CA PHE A 89 3.13 4.99 2.14
C PHE A 89 3.77 3.69 2.66
N LEU A 90 5.04 3.44 2.33
CA LEU A 90 5.77 2.25 2.78
C LEU A 90 6.01 2.25 4.30
N PHE A 91 6.35 3.40 4.87
CA PHE A 91 6.43 3.58 6.32
C PHE A 91 5.10 3.20 6.98
N TYR A 92 3.99 3.75 6.50
CA TYR A 92 2.66 3.46 7.04
C TYR A 92 2.29 1.98 6.93
N VAL A 93 2.56 1.34 5.78
CA VAL A 93 2.35 -0.11 5.59
C VAL A 93 3.14 -0.92 6.62
N LYS A 94 4.40 -0.55 6.90
CA LYS A 94 5.24 -1.24 7.90
C LYS A 94 4.72 -1.03 9.32
N SER A 95 4.24 0.17 9.65
CA SER A 95 3.73 0.53 10.98
C SER A 95 2.47 -0.25 11.37
N ASN A 96 1.66 -0.69 10.41
CA ASN A 96 0.39 -1.38 10.67
C ASN A 96 0.54 -2.89 11.00
N ARG A 97 1.75 -3.39 11.28
CA ARG A 97 1.98 -4.81 11.58
C ARG A 97 1.70 -5.24 13.02
N SER A 98 1.43 -4.35 14.00
CA SER A 98 1.18 -4.83 15.37
C SER A 98 0.11 -4.07 16.16
N ILE A 99 -0.94 -4.80 16.53
CA ILE A 99 -1.86 -4.45 17.63
C ILE A 99 -1.35 -4.99 18.98
N GLN A 100 -0.38 -5.91 18.95
CA GLN A 100 0.16 -6.58 20.13
C GLN A 100 0.84 -5.60 21.10
N TYR A 101 1.32 -4.45 20.63
CA TYR A 101 1.87 -3.37 21.48
C TYR A 101 0.80 -2.61 22.30
N LEU A 102 -0.47 -2.65 21.90
CA LEU A 102 -1.57 -2.01 22.65
C LEU A 102 -2.16 -2.93 23.73
N THR A 103 -1.81 -4.22 23.69
CA THR A 103 -2.30 -5.25 24.61
C THR A 103 -1.23 -5.77 25.55
N GLU A 104 0.03 -5.37 25.36
CA GLU A 104 1.10 -5.56 26.35
C GLU A 104 0.91 -4.54 27.47
N ILE A 105 0.06 -4.91 28.43
CA ILE A 105 0.17 -4.37 29.78
C ILE A 105 1.30 -5.20 30.41
N GLU A 106 2.50 -4.64 30.55
CA GLU A 106 3.53 -5.21 31.41
C GLU A 106 2.94 -5.38 32.82
N ASN A 107 2.97 -6.61 33.32
CA ASN A 107 2.78 -6.94 34.73
C ASN A 107 3.70 -8.11 35.08
#